data_AF-A0A7H8IMI6-F1
#
_entry.id   AF-A0A7H8IMI6-F1
#
_cell.length_a   1.000
_cell.length_b   1.000
_cell.length_c   1.000
_cell.angle_alpha   90.00
_cell.angle_beta   90.00
_cell.angle_gamma   90.00
#
_symmetry.space_group_name_H-M   'P 1'
#
loop_
_entity.id
_entity.type
_entity.pdbx_description
1 polymer ?
#
loop_
_entity_poly.entity_id
_entity_poly.type
_entity_poly.pdbx_seq_one_letter_code
_entity_poly.pdbx_strand_id
1 'polypeptide(L)'
;MAGEVWASVLSLAGVALGGGLTAFAQHATQRSAERAEERRQVVAAAESRRAEQLEALKEFIARAQTAERAAYSRPEEWGDDEDWTARAGEAMTALWTASGNVMLLCDEALHEPVRVYGHALNQAVWREIGDLEVNEHLEAGKSAFMAAARRTLASS
;
A
#
# COMPACT_ATOMS: atom_id res chain seq x y z
N MET A 1 -65.79 -40.38 3.56
CA MET A 1 -64.83 -40.69 2.47
C MET A 1 -64.45 -39.46 1.63
N ALA A 2 -65.37 -38.77 0.91
CA ALA A 2 -64.97 -37.66 0.02
C ALA A 2 -64.41 -36.40 0.75
N GLY A 3 -64.91 -36.09 1.95
CA GLY A 3 -64.45 -34.94 2.76
C GLY A 3 -63.07 -35.11 3.40
N GLU A 4 -62.68 -36.35 3.75
CA GLU A 4 -61.37 -36.65 4.35
C GLU A 4 -60.23 -36.54 3.32
N VAL A 5 -60.47 -37.01 2.09
CA VAL A 5 -59.50 -36.88 0.98
C VAL A 5 -59.23 -35.40 0.67
N TRP A 6 -60.26 -34.56 0.70
CA TRP A 6 -60.13 -33.12 0.44
C TRP A 6 -59.33 -32.39 1.55
N ALA A 7 -59.54 -32.78 2.81
CA ALA A 7 -58.78 -32.24 3.94
C ALA A 7 -57.30 -32.65 3.89
N SER A 8 -57.00 -33.90 3.51
CA SER A 8 -55.61 -34.37 3.35
C SER A 8 -54.89 -33.66 2.20
N VAL A 9 -55.58 -33.41 1.07
CA VAL A 9 -55.02 -32.67 -0.07
C VAL A 9 -54.71 -31.22 0.30
N LEU A 10 -55.61 -30.54 1.01
CA LEU A 10 -55.35 -29.18 1.50
C LEU A 10 -54.17 -29.12 2.47
N SER A 11 -54.03 -30.12 3.35
CA SER A 11 -52.92 -30.21 4.31
C SER A 11 -51.58 -30.43 3.61
N LEU A 12 -51.53 -31.35 2.64
CA LEU A 12 -50.35 -31.57 1.79
C LEU A 12 -49.98 -30.34 0.96
N ALA A 13 -50.97 -29.62 0.43
CA ALA A 13 -50.75 -28.37 -0.30
C ALA A 13 -50.16 -27.28 0.61
N GLY A 14 -50.65 -27.18 1.86
CA GLY A 14 -50.10 -26.26 2.86
C GLY A 14 -48.65 -26.54 3.24
N VAL A 15 -48.29 -27.82 3.42
CA VAL A 15 -46.90 -28.23 3.69
C VAL A 15 -45.99 -27.98 2.49
N ALA A 16 -46.44 -28.27 1.27
CA ALA A 16 -45.66 -28.01 0.07
C ALA A 16 -45.41 -26.51 -0.14
N LEU A 17 -46.42 -25.67 0.10
CA LEU A 17 -46.29 -24.21 0.06
C LEU A 17 -45.36 -23.67 1.15
N GLY A 18 -45.51 -24.15 2.40
CA GLY A 18 -44.64 -23.75 3.52
C GLY A 18 -43.17 -24.16 3.29
N GLY A 19 -42.93 -25.38 2.80
CA GLY A 19 -41.61 -25.87 2.44
C GLY A 19 -41.00 -25.08 1.27
N GLY A 20 -41.79 -24.77 0.24
CA GLY A 20 -41.36 -23.95 -0.90
C GLY A 20 -40.98 -22.52 -0.51
N LEU A 21 -41.80 -21.86 0.31
CA LEU A 21 -41.52 -20.51 0.84
C LEU A 21 -40.26 -20.51 1.72
N THR A 22 -40.07 -21.54 2.54
CA THR A 22 -38.87 -21.70 3.37
C THR A 22 -37.62 -21.87 2.53
N ALA A 23 -37.66 -22.72 1.51
CA ALA A 23 -36.54 -22.93 0.58
C ALA A 23 -36.20 -21.64 -0.19
N PHE A 24 -37.22 -20.88 -0.62
CA PHE A 24 -37.01 -19.58 -1.27
C PHE A 24 -36.39 -18.54 -0.33
N ALA A 25 -36.88 -18.43 0.90
CA ALA A 25 -36.33 -17.53 1.90
C ALA A 25 -34.88 -17.90 2.27
N GLN A 26 -34.57 -19.20 2.39
CA GLN A 26 -33.21 -19.69 2.61
C GLN A 26 -32.30 -19.37 1.42
N HIS A 27 -32.77 -19.57 0.19
CA HIS A 27 -31.99 -19.26 -1.01
C HIS A 27 -31.73 -17.76 -1.16
N ALA A 28 -32.72 -16.91 -0.87
CA ALA A 28 -32.56 -15.46 -0.85
C ALA A 28 -31.58 -15.01 0.24
N THR A 29 -31.65 -15.62 1.42
CA THR A 29 -30.74 -15.35 2.54
C THR A 29 -29.31 -15.77 2.20
N GLN A 30 -29.11 -16.96 1.60
CA GLN A 30 -27.80 -17.44 1.14
C GLN A 30 -27.17 -16.49 0.13
N ARG A 31 -27.90 -16.08 -0.92
CA ARG A 31 -27.39 -15.09 -1.89
C ARG A 31 -27.06 -13.74 -1.26
N SER A 32 -27.84 -13.32 -0.26
CA SER A 32 -27.54 -12.06 0.44
C SER A 32 -26.27 -12.17 1.30
N ALA A 33 -26.04 -13.34 1.92
CA ALA A 33 -24.86 -13.63 2.71
C ALA A 33 -23.62 -13.74 1.83
N GLU A 34 -23.71 -14.42 0.67
CA GLU A 34 -22.64 -14.50 -0.33
C GLU A 34 -22.20 -13.10 -0.79
N ARG A 35 -23.14 -12.22 -1.15
CA ARG A 35 -22.82 -10.84 -1.55
C ARG A 35 -22.22 -10.01 -0.42
N ALA A 36 -22.67 -10.22 0.81
CA ALA A 36 -22.11 -9.52 1.97
C ALA A 36 -20.66 -9.98 2.23
N GLU A 37 -20.39 -11.27 2.05
CA GLU A 37 -19.05 -11.84 2.21
C GLU A 37 -18.11 -11.40 1.09
N GLU A 38 -18.55 -11.40 -0.17
CA GLU A 38 -17.79 -10.83 -1.30
C GLU A 38 -17.40 -9.38 -1.04
N ARG A 39 -18.34 -8.55 -0.56
CA ARG A 39 -18.05 -7.15 -0.20
C ARG A 39 -17.03 -7.04 0.91
N ARG A 40 -17.12 -7.88 1.95
CA ARG A 40 -16.13 -7.92 3.04
C ARG A 40 -14.75 -8.30 2.52
N GLN A 41 -14.66 -9.29 1.64
CA GLN A 41 -13.39 -9.69 1.04
C GLN A 41 -12.77 -8.57 0.20
N VAL A 42 -13.57 -7.86 -0.60
CA VAL A 42 -13.09 -6.71 -1.38
C VAL A 42 -12.56 -5.59 -0.48
N VAL A 43 -13.28 -5.27 0.60
CA VAL A 43 -12.85 -4.26 1.57
C VAL A 43 -11.57 -4.71 2.28
N ALA A 44 -11.51 -5.94 2.75
CA ALA A 44 -10.32 -6.49 3.42
C ALA A 44 -9.10 -6.51 2.49
N ALA A 45 -9.27 -6.85 1.22
CA ALA A 45 -8.19 -6.82 0.23
C ALA A 45 -7.71 -5.39 -0.06
N ALA A 46 -8.63 -4.41 -0.12
CA ALA A 46 -8.29 -3.00 -0.29
C ALA A 46 -7.53 -2.45 0.93
N GLU A 47 -7.97 -2.79 2.14
CA GLU A 47 -7.29 -2.42 3.38
C GLU A 47 -5.90 -3.04 3.48
N SER A 48 -5.74 -4.32 3.11
CA SER A 48 -4.43 -4.99 3.07
C SER A 48 -3.47 -4.29 2.12
N ARG A 49 -3.92 -3.97 0.90
CA ARG A 49 -3.11 -3.26 -0.10
C ARG A 49 -2.71 -1.87 0.39
N ARG A 50 -3.63 -1.14 1.04
CA ARG A 50 -3.33 0.16 1.64
C ARG A 50 -2.28 0.06 2.74
N ALA A 51 -2.34 -0.99 3.57
CA ALA A 51 -1.34 -1.23 4.61
C ALA A 51 0.04 -1.51 4.00
N GLU A 52 0.12 -2.34 2.96
CA GLU A 52 1.37 -2.62 2.23
C GLU A 52 1.97 -1.35 1.61
N GLN A 53 1.14 -0.50 1.00
CA GLN A 53 1.58 0.79 0.45
C GLN A 53 2.12 1.72 1.53
N LEU A 54 1.40 1.84 2.66
CA LEU A 54 1.85 2.68 3.77
C LEU A 54 3.18 2.19 4.34
N GLU A 55 3.37 0.87 4.41
CA GLU A 55 4.63 0.28 4.87
C GLU A 55 5.78 0.56 3.89
N ALA A 56 5.55 0.41 2.59
CA ALA A 56 6.53 0.75 1.57
C ALA A 56 6.96 2.22 1.63
N LEU A 57 6.01 3.13 1.86
CA LEU A 57 6.30 4.57 2.02
C LEU A 57 7.10 4.86 3.29
N LYS A 58 6.77 4.23 4.42
CA LYS A 58 7.53 4.38 5.67
C LYS A 58 8.96 3.88 5.52
N GLU A 59 9.12 2.72 4.88
CA GLU A 59 10.43 2.12 4.63
C GLU A 59 11.27 3.04 3.73
N PHE A 60 10.70 3.56 2.65
CA PHE A 60 11.39 4.53 1.80
C PHE A 60 11.83 5.77 2.57
N ILE A 61 10.98 6.34 3.44
CA ILE A 61 11.34 7.49 4.28
C ILE A 61 12.50 7.15 5.22
N ALA A 62 12.45 5.99 5.88
CA ALA A 62 13.51 5.55 6.79
C ALA A 62 14.85 5.36 6.07
N ARG A 63 14.84 4.79 4.86
CA ARG A 63 16.06 4.62 4.04
C ARG A 63 16.56 5.94 3.48
N ALA A 64 15.67 6.84 3.06
CA ALA A 64 16.02 8.19 2.63
C ALA A 64 16.74 8.97 3.75
N GLN A 65 16.25 8.90 4.99
CA GLN A 65 16.91 9.51 6.15
C GLN A 65 18.29 8.90 6.46
N THR A 66 18.45 7.60 6.22
CA THR A 66 19.75 6.93 6.40
C THR A 66 20.75 7.40 5.35
N ALA A 67 20.33 7.53 4.09
CA ALA A 67 21.14 8.12 3.03
C ALA A 67 21.46 9.61 3.29
N GLU A 68 20.49 10.39 3.77
CA GLU A 68 20.69 11.79 4.14
C GLU A 68 21.74 11.93 5.25
N ARG A 69 21.69 11.05 6.27
CA ARG A 69 22.73 11.01 7.32
C ARG A 69 24.11 10.68 6.75
N ALA A 70 24.20 9.76 5.79
CA ALA A 70 25.46 9.45 5.11
C ALA A 70 26.01 10.65 4.32
N ALA A 71 25.13 11.45 3.70
CA ALA A 71 25.52 12.69 3.03
C ALA A 71 26.08 13.72 4.01
N TYR A 72 25.44 13.91 5.17
CA TYR A 72 25.96 14.82 6.22
C TYR A 72 27.28 14.38 6.84
N SER A 73 27.51 13.07 6.94
CA SER A 73 28.74 12.52 7.52
C SER A 73 29.83 12.26 6.47
N ARG A 74 29.69 12.82 5.26
CA ARG A 74 30.66 12.64 4.19
C ARG A 74 32.01 13.26 4.57
N PRO A 75 33.13 12.53 4.45
CA PRO A 75 34.47 13.09 4.62
C PRO A 75 34.76 14.18 3.59
N GLU A 76 35.55 15.19 3.97
CA GLU A 76 35.97 16.28 3.08
C GLU A 76 36.77 15.75 1.87
N GLU A 77 37.72 14.84 2.11
CA GLU A 77 38.48 14.18 1.06
C GLU A 77 37.95 12.77 0.76
N TRP A 78 37.86 12.43 -0.52
CA TRP A 78 37.32 11.14 -0.96
C TRP A 78 38.29 10.00 -0.68
N GLY A 79 37.82 8.96 0.01
CA GLY A 79 38.61 7.78 0.35
C GLY A 79 39.29 7.84 1.71
N ASP A 80 39.12 8.93 2.46
CA ASP A 80 39.66 9.08 3.82
C ASP A 80 38.99 8.18 4.85
N ASP A 81 37.76 7.74 4.57
CA ASP A 81 37.00 6.85 5.46
C ASP A 81 36.36 5.71 4.65
N GLU A 82 37.03 4.56 4.67
CA GLU A 82 36.57 3.32 4.05
C GLU A 82 35.30 2.79 4.74
N ASP A 83 35.17 3.00 6.07
CA ASP A 83 33.99 2.59 6.85
C ASP A 83 32.78 3.47 6.51
N TRP A 84 32.98 4.77 6.28
CA TRP A 84 31.93 5.64 5.75
C TRP A 84 31.51 5.18 4.36
N THR A 85 32.47 4.90 3.46
CA THR A 85 32.18 4.49 2.09
C THR A 85 31.32 3.21 2.05
N ALA A 86 31.67 2.22 2.88
CA ALA A 86 30.89 0.99 3.03
C ALA A 86 29.46 1.27 3.53
N ARG A 87 29.33 2.02 4.63
CA ARG A 87 28.01 2.37 5.21
C ARG A 87 27.15 3.21 4.26
N ALA A 88 27.74 4.15 3.54
CA ALA A 88 27.06 4.94 2.52
C ALA A 88 26.57 4.06 1.35
N GLY A 89 27.39 3.10 0.93
CA GLY A 89 27.03 2.07 -0.05
C GLY A 89 25.83 1.23 0.37
N GLU A 90 25.83 0.76 1.61
CA GLU A 90 24.72 0.01 2.20
C GLU A 90 23.45 0.87 2.28
N ALA A 91 23.57 2.11 2.76
CA ALA A 91 22.44 3.04 2.86
C ALA A 91 21.80 3.32 1.50
N MET A 92 22.61 3.56 0.47
CA MET A 92 22.13 3.82 -0.89
C MET A 92 21.51 2.57 -1.52
N THR A 93 22.08 1.39 -1.30
CA THR A 93 21.49 0.12 -1.76
C THR A 93 20.12 -0.13 -1.15
N ALA A 94 19.98 0.12 0.17
CA ALA A 94 18.71 0.01 0.86
C ALA A 94 17.69 1.05 0.35
N LEU A 95 18.12 2.29 0.07
CA LEU A 95 17.28 3.33 -0.54
C LEU A 95 16.75 2.90 -1.90
N TRP A 96 17.58 2.34 -2.77
CA TRP A 96 17.16 1.89 -4.10
C TRP A 96 16.19 0.71 -4.03
N THR A 97 16.43 -0.22 -3.10
CA THR A 97 15.49 -1.32 -2.83
C THR A 97 14.13 -0.76 -2.38
N ALA A 98 14.11 0.17 -1.44
CA ALA A 98 12.87 0.78 -0.97
C ALA A 98 12.17 1.60 -2.07
N SER A 99 12.92 2.28 -2.93
CA SER A 99 12.40 2.99 -4.11
C SER A 99 11.69 2.02 -5.07
N GLY A 100 12.29 0.85 -5.31
CA GLY A 100 11.67 -0.22 -6.11
C GLY A 100 10.37 -0.74 -5.50
N ASN A 101 10.32 -0.91 -4.18
CA ASN A 101 9.09 -1.31 -3.49
C ASN A 101 7.96 -0.29 -3.66
N VAL A 102 8.28 1.01 -3.60
CA VAL A 102 7.28 2.06 -3.88
C VAL A 102 6.80 1.98 -5.33
N MET A 103 7.70 1.78 -6.30
CA MET A 103 7.32 1.63 -7.71
C MET A 103 6.42 0.41 -7.97
N LEU A 104 6.61 -0.68 -7.22
CA LEU A 104 5.83 -1.91 -7.38
C LEU A 104 4.46 -1.85 -6.71
N LEU A 105 4.36 -1.23 -5.54
CA LEU A 105 3.18 -1.34 -4.68
C LEU A 105 2.28 -0.10 -4.72
N CYS A 106 2.86 1.08 -5.01
CA CYS A 106 2.18 2.36 -4.89
C CYS A 106 1.75 2.93 -6.25
N ASP A 107 0.91 3.96 -6.17
CA ASP A 107 0.40 4.69 -7.34
C ASP A 107 1.50 5.32 -8.20
N GLU A 108 1.29 5.37 -9.52
CA GLU A 108 2.25 5.91 -10.50
C GLU A 108 2.60 7.39 -10.25
N ALA A 109 1.71 8.15 -9.60
CA ALA A 109 1.97 9.53 -9.20
C ALA A 109 3.17 9.69 -8.24
N LEU A 110 3.62 8.60 -7.61
CA LEU A 110 4.80 8.58 -6.74
C LEU A 110 6.11 8.29 -7.48
N HIS A 111 6.06 7.76 -8.71
CA HIS A 111 7.26 7.26 -9.39
C HIS A 111 8.29 8.36 -9.64
N GLU A 112 7.86 9.48 -10.22
CA GLU A 112 8.76 10.59 -10.51
C GLU A 112 9.29 11.28 -9.23
N PRO A 113 8.46 11.63 -8.22
CA PRO A 113 8.97 12.17 -6.97
C PRO A 113 9.98 11.27 -6.25
N VAL A 114 9.76 9.95 -6.23
CA VAL A 114 10.71 8.98 -5.65
C VAL A 114 12.03 8.99 -6.42
N ARG A 115 11.98 8.98 -7.76
CA ARG A 115 13.19 9.02 -8.61
C ARG A 115 13.99 10.29 -8.37
N VAL A 116 13.32 11.45 -8.42
CA VAL A 116 13.95 12.76 -8.24
C VAL A 116 14.59 12.86 -6.86
N TYR A 117 13.86 12.49 -5.81
CA TYR A 117 14.39 12.56 -4.45
C TYR A 117 15.55 11.57 -4.24
N GLY A 118 15.43 10.33 -4.72
CA GLY A 118 16.51 9.35 -4.65
C GLY A 118 17.76 9.78 -5.41
N HIS A 119 17.61 10.42 -6.58
CA HIS A 119 18.75 10.95 -7.33
C HIS A 119 19.40 12.16 -6.65
N ALA A 120 18.62 13.02 -6.00
CA ALA A 120 19.17 14.11 -5.19
C ALA A 120 19.97 13.56 -4.00
N LEU A 121 19.46 12.53 -3.31
CA LEU A 121 20.21 11.83 -2.25
C LEU A 121 21.50 11.20 -2.78
N ASN A 122 21.45 10.53 -3.94
CA ASN A 122 22.64 9.96 -4.56
C ASN A 122 23.70 11.01 -4.90
N GLN A 123 23.27 12.18 -5.37
CA GLN A 123 24.17 13.30 -5.62
C GLN A 123 24.77 13.82 -4.31
N ALA A 124 23.96 14.04 -3.28
CA ALA A 124 24.45 14.49 -1.98
C ALA A 124 25.44 13.52 -1.32
N VAL A 125 25.23 12.21 -1.46
CA VAL A 125 26.12 11.19 -0.88
C VAL A 125 27.44 11.07 -1.65
N TRP A 126 27.38 11.02 -2.98
CA TRP A 126 28.54 10.62 -3.79
C TRP A 126 29.21 11.74 -4.59
N ARG A 127 28.59 12.91 -4.68
CA ARG A 127 29.07 14.03 -5.50
C ARG A 127 29.11 15.30 -4.69
N GLU A 128 29.92 16.25 -5.15
CA GLU A 128 29.84 17.62 -4.65
C GLU A 128 28.52 18.26 -5.11
N ILE A 129 27.82 18.88 -4.17
CA ILE A 129 26.56 19.59 -4.40
C ILE A 129 26.77 21.11 -4.48
N GLY A 130 28.03 21.54 -4.65
CA GLY A 130 28.45 22.93 -4.61
C GLY A 130 28.39 23.49 -3.19
N ASP A 131 28.11 24.79 -3.09
CA ASP A 131 28.01 25.52 -1.80
C ASP A 131 26.65 25.31 -1.10
N LEU A 132 25.82 24.39 -1.58
CA LEU A 132 24.51 24.10 -0.99
C LEU A 132 24.65 23.20 0.23
N GLU A 133 23.88 23.50 1.28
CA GLU A 133 23.69 22.53 2.34
C GLU A 133 22.90 21.31 1.84
N VAL A 134 23.17 20.14 2.42
CA VAL A 134 22.47 18.89 2.08
C VAL A 134 20.95 19.08 2.17
N ASN A 135 20.45 19.77 3.21
CA ASN A 135 19.02 20.03 3.33
C ASN A 135 18.47 20.85 2.16
N GLU A 136 19.15 21.94 1.80
CA GLU A 136 18.73 22.83 0.71
C GLU A 136 18.69 22.10 -0.63
N HIS A 137 19.68 21.25 -0.90
CA HIS A 137 19.73 20.42 -2.10
C HIS A 137 18.55 19.41 -2.17
N LEU A 138 18.15 18.86 -1.03
CA LEU A 138 17.15 17.81 -0.94
C LEU A 138 15.71 18.31 -0.81
N GLU A 139 15.51 19.54 -0.35
CA GLU A 139 14.21 20.07 0.10
C GLU A 139 13.14 19.99 -1.00
N ALA A 140 13.51 20.32 -2.25
CA ALA A 140 12.58 20.27 -3.38
C ALA A 140 12.09 18.85 -3.66
N GLY A 141 13.00 17.87 -3.71
CA GLY A 141 12.68 16.46 -3.94
C GLY A 141 11.86 15.87 -2.79
N LYS A 142 12.27 16.14 -1.55
CA LYS A 142 11.58 15.72 -0.32
C LYS A 142 10.16 16.25 -0.26
N SER A 143 9.98 17.54 -0.53
CA SER A 143 8.66 18.19 -0.54
C SER A 143 7.75 17.63 -1.63
N ALA A 144 8.27 17.42 -2.84
CA ALA A 144 7.50 16.83 -3.94
C ALA A 144 7.03 15.40 -3.60
N PHE A 145 7.92 14.58 -3.03
CA PHE A 145 7.59 13.23 -2.57
C PHE A 145 6.51 13.26 -1.48
N MET A 146 6.68 14.07 -0.42
CA MET A 146 5.71 14.13 0.68
C MET A 146 4.34 14.63 0.21
N ALA A 147 4.30 15.57 -0.74
CA ALA A 147 3.06 16.04 -1.34
C ALA A 147 2.36 14.95 -2.17
N ALA A 148 3.11 14.19 -2.97
CA ALA A 148 2.58 13.06 -3.73
C ALA A 148 2.05 11.96 -2.80
N ALA A 149 2.82 11.55 -1.80
CA ALA A 149 2.43 10.53 -0.83
C ALA A 149 1.13 10.91 -0.10
N ARG A 150 1.00 12.18 0.31
CA ARG A 150 -0.22 12.67 0.96
C ARG A 150 -1.44 12.59 0.02
N ARG A 151 -1.29 12.94 -1.26
CA ARG A 151 -2.38 12.86 -2.25
C ARG A 151 -2.81 11.41 -2.45
N THR A 152 -1.88 10.49 -2.67
CA THR A 152 -2.16 9.07 -2.88
C THR A 152 -2.91 8.48 -1.68
N LEU A 153 -2.44 8.74 -0.45
CA LEU A 153 -3.06 8.25 0.77
C LEU A 153 -4.44 8.86 1.06
N ALA A 154 -4.75 10.05 0.53
CA ALA A 154 -6.05 10.69 0.66
C ALA A 154 -7.06 10.18 -0.40
N SER A 155 -6.57 9.69 -1.54
CA SER A 155 -7.39 9.09 -2.60
C SER A 155 -7.63 7.58 -2.45
N SER A 156 -6.92 6.92 -1.53
CA SER A 156 -7.06 5.49 -1.18
C SER A 156 -7.97 5.28 0.03
#